data_AF-X1PE70-F1
#
_entry.id   AF-X1PE70-F1
#
_cell.length_a   1.000
_cell.length_b   1.000
_cell.length_c   1.000
_cell.angle_alpha   90.00
_cell.angle_beta   90.00
_cell.angle_gamma   90.00
#
_symmetry.space_group_name_H-M   'P 1'
#
loop_
_entity.id
_entity.type
_entity.pdbx_description
1 polymer ?
#
loop_
_entity_poly.entity_id
_entity_poly.type
_entity_poly.pdbx_seq_one_letter_code
_entity_poly.pdbx_strand_id
1 'polypeptide(L)'
;MGLNLVSETYPYPWISLPTDEELADTGKNICYYDWVRAYTLIGVDEASTKVDPLIVNGGFETGNYTGWTGWPSPYDLEFTSEEAHVYSGTYAVHIVGAQGLEQIVFGLKPNTDYTLSCYSKVVSGSMLLEVKDGATGVISCTEPTYTRKSLNFTSDNSKRVTIYYNAMSENDEGYADDFELVETNPVSEPQNETVMFNEKLYFSESANVKTALPSLAFLITYMANANREINLQLYNSDSVLVGNQKYLALAGFGKKQFIMQLDSLLSPG
;
A
#
# COMPACT_ATOMS: atom_id res chain seq x y z
N MET A 1 6.43 22.77 -34.40
CA MET A 1 6.79 22.04 -33.17
C MET A 1 6.21 20.63 -33.31
N GLY A 2 7.06 19.64 -33.58
CA GLY A 2 6.61 18.25 -33.75
C GLY A 2 6.96 17.47 -32.48
N LEU A 3 5.95 16.90 -31.82
CA LEU A 3 6.15 15.96 -30.73
C LEU A 3 6.49 14.61 -31.35
N ASN A 4 7.74 14.16 -31.23
CA ASN A 4 8.11 12.80 -31.63
C ASN A 4 8.07 11.92 -30.39
N LEU A 5 7.06 11.05 -30.32
CA LEU A 5 6.99 9.99 -29.32
C LEU A 5 8.02 8.92 -29.71
N VAL A 6 9.04 8.70 -28.89
CA VAL A 6 9.88 7.50 -29.02
C VAL A 6 9.14 6.38 -28.30
N SER A 7 8.38 5.60 -29.07
CA SER A 7 7.81 4.33 -28.62
C SER A 7 8.82 3.22 -28.94
N GLU A 8 9.13 2.37 -27.97
CA GLU A 8 9.94 1.14 -28.14
C GLU A 8 9.24 0.04 -28.95
N THR A 9 8.35 0.41 -29.87
CA THR A 9 7.90 -0.53 -30.90
C THR A 9 8.71 -0.22 -32.15
N TYR A 10 9.82 -0.94 -32.33
CA TYR A 10 10.63 -0.86 -33.55
C TYR A 10 9.98 -1.74 -34.65
N PRO A 11 9.32 -1.18 -35.67
CA PRO A 11 8.96 -1.95 -36.86
C PRO A 11 10.21 -2.18 -37.72
N TYR A 12 10.34 -3.41 -38.22
CA TYR A 12 11.38 -3.83 -39.16
C TYR A 12 11.25 -3.10 -40.52
N PRO A 13 12.36 -2.70 -41.21
CA PRO A 13 13.77 -2.94 -40.89
C PRO A 13 14.41 -1.83 -40.03
N TRP A 14 15.38 -2.25 -39.21
CA TRP A 14 16.04 -1.49 -38.15
C TRP A 14 16.69 -0.19 -38.64
N ILE A 15 16.35 0.93 -38.00
CA ILE A 15 17.16 2.16 -38.06
C ILE A 15 18.45 1.88 -37.29
N SER A 16 19.60 2.28 -37.84
CA SER A 16 20.90 2.14 -37.17
C SER A 16 20.94 2.94 -35.87
N LEU A 17 21.58 2.38 -34.85
CA LEU A 17 21.83 3.09 -33.59
C LEU A 17 22.62 4.39 -33.87
N PRO A 18 22.37 5.47 -33.10
CA PRO A 18 23.16 6.69 -33.22
C PRO A 18 24.64 6.44 -32.97
N THR A 19 25.49 7.23 -33.62
CA THR A 19 26.95 7.22 -33.39
C THR A 19 27.34 8.02 -32.15
N ASP A 20 28.52 7.77 -31.58
CA ASP A 20 29.02 8.49 -30.40
C ASP A 20 29.10 10.02 -30.63
N GLU A 21 29.42 10.45 -31.86
CA GLU A 21 29.44 11.87 -32.26
C GLU A 21 28.04 12.50 -32.30
N GLU A 22 27.00 11.73 -32.64
CA GLU A 22 25.61 12.20 -32.60
C GLU A 22 25.07 12.26 -31.17
N LEU A 23 25.47 11.34 -30.29
CA LEU A 23 25.14 11.37 -28.87
C LEU A 23 25.82 12.53 -28.13
N ALA A 24 27.03 12.92 -28.56
CA ALA A 24 27.77 14.04 -27.98
C ALA A 24 27.32 15.43 -28.49
N ASP A 25 26.48 15.49 -29.53
CA ASP A 25 25.96 16.73 -30.10
C ASP A 25 24.86 17.35 -29.21
N THR A 26 25.28 18.29 -28.35
CA THR A 26 24.40 19.07 -27.46
C THR A 26 23.36 19.93 -28.20
N GLY A 27 23.45 20.10 -29.53
CA GLY A 27 22.41 20.75 -30.34
C GLY A 27 21.30 19.79 -30.81
N LYS A 28 21.51 18.47 -30.72
CA LYS A 28 20.55 17.42 -31.10
C LYS A 28 19.98 16.66 -29.90
N ASN A 29 20.82 16.41 -28.89
CA ASN A 29 20.48 15.60 -27.72
C ASN A 29 20.45 16.46 -26.45
N ILE A 30 19.36 17.21 -26.27
CA ILE A 30 19.00 17.77 -24.97
C ILE A 30 17.69 17.12 -24.53
N CYS A 31 17.78 16.13 -23.65
CA CYS A 31 16.64 15.65 -22.90
C CYS A 31 16.85 15.98 -21.43
N TYR A 32 16.03 16.91 -20.91
CA TYR A 32 15.89 17.11 -19.47
C TYR A 32 14.84 16.13 -18.98
N TYR A 33 15.26 15.04 -18.35
CA TYR A 33 14.36 14.25 -17.53
C TYR A 33 14.18 15.01 -16.22
N ASP A 34 13.02 15.65 -16.07
CA ASP A 34 12.67 16.33 -14.82
C ASP A 34 12.50 15.25 -13.73
N TRP A 35 11.67 14.22 -13.96
CA TRP A 35 11.45 13.13 -12.99
C TRP A 35 11.41 11.75 -13.65
N VAL A 36 12.15 10.79 -13.09
CA VAL A 36 11.96 9.36 -13.34
C VAL A 36 10.94 8.83 -12.34
N ARG A 37 9.82 8.28 -12.82
CA ARG A 37 8.85 7.60 -11.95
C ARG A 37 9.10 6.10 -11.99
N ALA A 38 9.46 5.54 -10.84
CA ALA A 38 9.43 4.10 -10.64
C ALA A 38 8.00 3.69 -10.26
N TYR A 39 7.47 2.68 -10.94
CA TYR A 39 6.21 2.05 -10.58
C TYR A 39 6.50 0.60 -10.20
N THR A 40 6.04 0.18 -9.02
CA THR A 40 5.98 -1.24 -8.68
C THR A 40 4.63 -1.75 -9.17
N LEU A 41 4.66 -2.68 -10.11
CA LEU A 41 3.44 -3.38 -10.55
C LEU A 41 3.08 -4.40 -9.46
N ILE A 42 1.89 -4.24 -8.89
CA ILE A 42 1.31 -5.16 -7.90
C ILE A 42 0.25 -5.99 -8.64
N GLY A 43 0.15 -7.29 -8.32
CA GLY A 43 -0.89 -8.13 -8.89
C GLY A 43 -2.29 -7.57 -8.59
N VAL A 44 -3.25 -7.73 -9.52
CA VAL A 44 -4.63 -7.22 -9.32
C VAL A 44 -5.29 -7.81 -8.06
N ASP A 45 -4.87 -9.00 -7.65
CA ASP A 45 -5.34 -9.71 -6.47
C ASP A 45 -4.40 -9.53 -5.25
N GLU A 46 -3.27 -8.84 -5.40
CA GLU A 46 -2.39 -8.51 -4.28
C GLU A 46 -2.89 -7.23 -3.61
N ALA A 47 -3.12 -7.31 -2.30
CA ALA A 47 -3.27 -6.11 -1.50
C ALA A 47 -2.00 -5.27 -1.66
N SER A 48 -2.17 -3.98 -1.98
CA SER A 48 -1.07 -3.02 -1.92
C SER A 48 -0.59 -2.91 -0.47
N THR A 49 0.38 -3.74 -0.09
CA THR A 49 1.02 -3.75 1.23
C THR A 49 2.18 -2.76 1.30
N LYS A 50 2.21 -1.74 0.44
CA LYS A 50 3.08 -0.58 0.68
C LYS A 50 2.48 0.22 1.82
N VAL A 51 2.71 -0.24 3.04
CA VAL A 51 2.54 0.56 4.24
C VAL A 51 3.73 1.50 4.25
N ASP A 52 3.51 2.76 3.83
CA ASP A 52 4.51 3.78 4.11
C ASP A 52 4.77 3.77 5.62
N PRO A 53 6.04 3.71 6.07
CA PRO A 53 6.34 3.65 7.49
C PRO A 53 5.71 4.86 8.18
N LEU A 54 4.90 4.60 9.21
CA LEU A 54 4.21 5.65 9.96
C LEU A 54 5.20 6.57 10.68
N ILE A 55 6.38 6.04 11.03
CA ILE A 55 7.47 6.80 11.64
C ILE A 55 8.41 7.30 10.54
N VAL A 56 8.62 8.61 10.50
CA VAL A 56 9.61 9.25 9.64
C VAL A 56 10.98 9.15 10.29
N ASN A 57 11.98 8.77 9.49
CA ASN A 57 13.38 8.74 9.91
C ASN A 57 13.59 7.94 11.20
N GLY A 58 12.93 6.78 11.32
CA GLY A 58 12.96 5.95 12.53
C GLY A 58 14.33 5.35 12.86
N GLY A 59 15.17 5.11 11.85
CA GLY A 59 16.57 4.70 12.00
C GLY A 59 17.58 5.84 11.83
N PHE A 60 17.15 7.11 11.83
CA PHE A 60 18.03 8.29 11.82
C PHE A 60 19.03 8.44 10.64
N GLU A 61 18.92 7.62 9.60
CA GLU A 61 19.83 7.59 8.44
C GLU A 61 19.89 8.87 7.58
N THR A 62 19.03 9.86 7.87
CA THR A 62 19.16 11.19 7.25
C THR A 62 20.34 12.00 7.82
N GLY A 63 20.98 11.52 8.90
CA GLY A 63 22.08 12.22 9.58
C GLY A 63 21.63 13.52 10.25
N ASN A 64 20.32 13.69 10.46
CA ASN A 64 19.71 14.84 11.11
C ASN A 64 18.37 14.46 11.76
N TYR A 65 17.73 15.40 12.44
CA TYR A 65 16.47 15.21 13.17
C TYR A 65 15.21 15.38 12.32
N THR A 66 15.27 15.20 11.00
CA THR A 66 14.06 15.29 10.15
C THR A 66 12.96 14.38 10.70
N GLY A 67 11.80 14.96 11.01
CA GLY A 67 10.65 14.26 11.58
C GLY A 67 10.62 14.18 13.11
N TRP A 68 11.68 14.59 13.81
CA TRP A 68 11.80 14.52 15.27
C TRP A 68 12.04 15.89 15.89
N THR A 69 11.58 16.08 17.13
CA THR A 69 11.79 17.31 17.93
C THR A 69 12.39 16.95 19.28
N GLY A 70 13.39 17.71 19.74
CA GLY A 70 13.96 17.54 21.08
C GLY A 70 13.09 18.10 22.20
N TRP A 71 13.27 17.57 23.39
CA TRP A 71 12.66 18.07 24.62
C TRP A 71 13.70 18.06 25.76
N PRO A 72 13.81 19.11 26.60
CA PRO A 72 12.90 20.25 26.74
C PRO A 72 13.09 21.36 25.70
N SER A 73 14.19 21.35 24.95
CA SER A 73 14.41 22.26 23.82
C SER A 73 14.39 21.50 22.50
N PRO A 74 13.78 22.08 21.45
CA PRO A 74 13.65 21.43 20.13
C PRO A 74 15.00 21.16 19.45
N TYR A 75 16.09 21.71 19.97
CA TYR A 75 17.45 21.57 19.45
C TYR A 75 18.33 20.62 20.28
N ASP A 76 17.79 20.04 21.35
CA ASP A 76 18.55 19.17 22.28
C ASP A 76 18.48 17.72 21.81
N LEU A 77 19.01 17.47 20.61
CA LEU A 77 19.11 16.14 20.03
C LEU A 77 20.56 15.85 19.66
N GLU A 78 21.05 14.71 20.13
CA GLU A 78 22.36 14.21 19.79
C GLU A 78 22.21 12.91 18.98
N PHE A 79 23.01 12.80 17.92
CA PHE A 79 23.11 11.58 17.12
C PHE A 79 24.56 11.12 17.16
N THR A 80 24.75 9.81 17.19
CA THR A 80 26.08 9.20 17.10
C THR A 80 26.19 8.40 15.81
N SER A 81 27.38 8.40 15.23
CA SER A 81 27.76 7.49 14.15
C SER A 81 28.88 6.53 14.58
N GLU A 82 29.10 6.40 15.89
CA GLU A 82 30.09 5.47 16.42
C GLU A 82 29.54 4.05 16.38
N GLU A 83 30.22 3.14 15.68
CA GLU A 83 29.76 1.76 15.42
C GLU A 83 29.35 1.00 16.71
N ALA A 84 29.99 1.27 17.85
CA ALA A 84 29.64 0.66 19.13
C ALA A 84 28.27 1.09 19.70
N HIS A 85 27.71 2.18 19.17
CA HIS A 85 26.50 2.84 19.64
C HIS A 85 25.43 2.96 18.55
N VAL A 86 25.66 2.42 17.36
CA VAL A 86 24.67 2.31 16.27
C VAL A 86 24.13 0.89 16.25
N TYR A 87 22.80 0.71 16.13
CA TYR A 87 22.23 -0.62 16.02
C TYR A 87 22.20 -1.09 14.56
N SER A 88 21.71 -0.23 13.67
CA SER A 88 21.68 -0.49 12.24
C SER A 88 22.04 0.77 11.45
N GLY A 89 22.48 0.62 10.20
CA GLY A 89 22.84 1.76 9.36
C GLY A 89 24.05 2.55 9.87
N THR A 90 23.92 3.86 9.92
CA THR A 90 25.00 4.83 10.14
C THR A 90 24.80 5.65 11.40
N TYR A 91 23.56 5.90 11.81
CA TYR A 91 23.25 6.83 12.90
C TYR A 91 22.28 6.23 13.90
N ALA A 92 22.46 6.54 15.18
CA ALA A 92 21.49 6.29 16.24
C ALA A 92 21.27 7.56 17.05
N VAL A 93 20.11 7.68 17.71
CA VAL A 93 19.89 8.77 18.66
C VAL A 93 20.62 8.49 19.97
N HIS A 94 21.20 9.53 20.55
CA HIS A 94 21.85 9.53 21.86
C HIS A 94 21.13 10.53 22.78
N ILE A 95 20.82 10.10 24.00
CA ILE A 95 20.14 10.91 25.00
C ILE A 95 20.93 10.85 26.30
N VAL A 96 21.22 12.01 26.88
CA VAL A 96 21.93 12.18 28.15
C VAL A 96 21.17 13.18 29.02
N GLY A 97 20.96 12.84 30.28
CA GLY A 97 20.29 13.73 31.23
C GLY A 97 18.78 13.81 31.00
N ALA A 98 18.10 14.71 31.71
CA ALA A 98 16.63 14.78 31.75
C ALA A 98 16.03 15.39 30.46
N GLN A 99 16.23 14.72 29.33
CA GLN A 99 15.85 15.16 27.99
C GLN A 99 15.27 13.98 27.18
N GLY A 100 14.74 14.28 25.99
CA GLY A 100 14.05 13.32 25.15
C GLY A 100 13.91 13.77 23.71
N LEU A 101 13.38 12.87 22.89
CA LEU A 101 12.87 13.20 21.56
C LEU A 101 11.42 12.77 21.39
N GLU A 102 10.71 13.51 20.56
CA GLU A 102 9.32 13.26 20.20
C GLU A 102 9.07 13.31 18.70
N GLN A 103 8.06 12.57 18.24
CA GLN A 103 7.51 12.68 16.89
C GLN A 103 5.99 12.57 16.95
N ILE A 104 5.30 13.50 16.28
CA ILE A 104 3.85 13.42 16.08
C ILE A 104 3.60 12.58 14.84
N VAL A 105 3.00 11.40 15.02
CA VAL A 105 2.63 10.48 13.97
C VAL A 105 1.18 10.71 13.58
N PHE A 106 0.91 10.86 12.28
CA PHE A 106 -0.43 11.07 11.72
C PHE A 106 -0.90 9.83 10.94
N GLY A 107 -2.20 9.74 10.68
CA GLY A 107 -2.77 8.72 9.79
C GLY A 107 -3.17 7.42 10.50
N LEU A 108 -3.22 7.41 11.83
CA LEU A 108 -3.70 6.26 12.58
C LEU A 108 -5.22 6.07 12.36
N LYS A 109 -5.64 4.82 12.28
CA LYS A 109 -7.06 4.45 12.27
C LYS A 109 -7.62 4.59 13.69
N PRO A 110 -8.80 5.22 13.88
CA PRO A 110 -9.40 5.35 15.20
C PRO A 110 -9.66 4.01 15.90
N ASN A 111 -9.49 3.95 17.22
CA ASN A 111 -9.80 2.77 18.06
C ASN A 111 -9.14 1.48 17.55
N THR A 112 -7.92 1.61 17.02
CA THR A 112 -7.17 0.51 16.41
C THR A 112 -5.91 0.24 17.22
N ASP A 113 -5.57 -1.04 17.37
CA ASP A 113 -4.40 -1.49 18.11
C ASP A 113 -3.12 -1.34 17.28
N TYR A 114 -2.07 -0.82 17.92
CA TYR A 114 -0.75 -0.61 17.35
C TYR A 114 0.33 -1.12 18.31
N THR A 115 1.49 -1.48 17.74
CA THR A 115 2.74 -1.73 18.46
C THR A 115 3.76 -0.68 18.04
N LEU A 116 4.19 0.15 19.00
CA LEU A 116 5.39 0.97 18.90
C LEU A 116 6.59 0.15 19.34
N SER A 117 7.67 0.19 18.57
CA SER A 117 8.92 -0.48 18.93
C SER A 117 10.15 0.31 18.53
N CYS A 118 11.26 0.03 19.21
CA CYS A 118 12.61 0.50 18.85
C CYS A 118 13.63 -0.49 19.41
N TYR A 119 14.88 -0.38 18.97
CA TYR A 119 16.02 -1.01 19.63
C TYR A 119 16.63 -0.01 20.60
N SER A 120 16.72 -0.38 21.87
CA SER A 120 17.27 0.48 22.92
C SER A 120 18.50 -0.16 23.58
N LYS A 121 19.51 0.66 23.85
CA LYS A 121 20.70 0.35 24.65
C LYS A 121 20.84 1.42 25.74
N VAL A 122 20.93 1.03 27.00
CA VAL A 122 21.01 1.95 28.14
C VAL A 122 22.41 1.91 28.76
N VAL A 123 23.05 3.06 28.89
CA VAL A 123 24.38 3.18 29.52
C VAL A 123 24.25 3.36 31.03
N SER A 124 23.35 4.24 31.46
CA SER A 124 23.07 4.46 32.87
C SER A 124 21.59 4.79 33.10
N GLY A 125 21.08 4.39 34.26
CA GLY A 125 19.72 4.74 34.68
C GLY A 125 18.64 3.99 33.89
N SER A 126 17.62 4.74 33.43
CA SER A 126 16.49 4.18 32.67
C SER A 126 16.03 5.13 31.58
N MET A 127 15.67 4.56 30.44
CA MET A 127 15.00 5.28 29.36
C MET A 127 13.53 4.86 29.31
N LEU A 128 12.66 5.75 28.84
CA LEU A 128 11.23 5.48 28.67
C LEU A 128 10.86 5.54 27.19
N LEU A 129 10.09 4.56 26.73
CA LEU A 129 9.39 4.60 25.45
C LEU A 129 7.91 4.85 25.74
N GLU A 130 7.37 5.94 25.22
CA GLU A 130 6.05 6.43 25.61
C GLU A 130 5.20 6.87 24.40
N VAL A 131 3.88 6.77 24.55
CA VAL A 131 2.89 7.35 23.66
C VAL A 131 1.93 8.25 24.44
N LYS A 132 1.64 9.43 23.90
CA LYS A 132 0.69 10.44 24.41
C LYS A 132 -0.11 11.07 23.27
N ASP A 133 -1.06 11.95 23.60
CA ASP A 133 -1.80 12.81 22.66
C ASP A 133 -2.44 12.06 21.48
N GLY A 134 -3.18 11.01 21.80
CA GLY A 134 -3.77 10.09 20.82
C GLY A 134 -3.84 8.65 21.33
N ALA A 135 -3.06 8.35 22.36
CA ALA A 135 -3.12 7.15 23.19
C ALA A 135 -2.40 7.45 24.52
N THR A 136 -2.36 6.47 25.42
CA THR A 136 -1.52 6.51 26.62
C THR A 136 -0.82 5.17 26.80
N GLY A 137 0.49 5.19 26.96
CA GLY A 137 1.26 3.98 27.25
C GLY A 137 2.73 4.31 27.49
N VAL A 138 3.38 3.56 28.37
CA VAL A 138 4.80 3.74 28.68
C VAL A 138 5.43 2.41 29.07
N ILE A 139 6.67 2.19 28.62
CA ILE A 139 7.54 1.12 29.10
C ILE A 139 8.92 1.66 29.44
N SER A 140 9.62 1.00 30.36
CA SER A 140 11.01 1.28 30.66
C SER A 140 11.97 0.39 29.87
N CYS A 141 13.12 0.97 29.54
CA CYS A 141 14.27 0.32 28.91
C CYS A 141 15.44 0.45 29.88
N THR A 142 16.16 -0.64 30.11
CA THR A 142 17.27 -0.72 31.09
C THR A 142 18.43 -1.60 30.61
N GLU A 143 18.29 -2.19 29.43
CA GLU A 143 19.20 -3.20 28.92
C GLU A 143 20.51 -2.58 28.42
N PRO A 144 21.69 -3.08 28.85
CA PRO A 144 22.99 -2.48 28.49
C PRO A 144 23.44 -2.78 27.06
N THR A 145 22.69 -3.61 26.35
CA THR A 145 22.91 -3.99 24.96
C THR A 145 21.62 -3.79 24.19
N TYR A 146 21.74 -3.45 22.90
CA TYR A 146 20.59 -3.24 22.03
C TYR A 146 19.58 -4.37 22.12
N THR A 147 18.40 -4.04 22.63
CA THR A 147 17.29 -4.96 22.83
C THR A 147 16.05 -4.33 22.23
N ARG A 148 15.26 -5.10 21.48
CA ARG A 148 13.99 -4.61 20.94
C ARG A 148 13.00 -4.41 22.08
N LYS A 149 12.47 -3.21 22.21
CA LYS A 149 11.44 -2.83 23.17
C LYS A 149 10.14 -2.61 22.41
N SER A 150 9.02 -3.00 23.00
CA SER A 150 7.71 -2.94 22.33
C SER A 150 6.62 -2.55 23.29
N LEU A 151 5.88 -1.50 22.93
CA LEU A 151 4.76 -0.96 23.65
C LEU A 151 3.50 -1.13 22.78
N ASN A 152 2.54 -1.88 23.29
CA ASN A 152 1.24 -2.02 22.66
C ASN A 152 0.30 -0.95 23.19
N PHE A 153 -0.47 -0.33 22.31
CA PHE A 153 -1.50 0.65 22.68
C PHE A 153 -2.67 0.61 21.70
N THR A 154 -3.82 1.15 22.13
CA THR A 154 -4.97 1.38 21.27
C THR A 154 -5.10 2.88 21.04
N SER A 155 -5.17 3.29 19.78
CA SER A 155 -5.35 4.69 19.38
C SER A 155 -6.76 5.21 19.71
N ASP A 156 -6.88 6.51 19.94
CA ASP A 156 -8.15 7.20 20.12
C ASP A 156 -8.75 7.67 18.79
N ASN A 157 -9.70 8.62 18.83
CA ASN A 157 -10.36 9.15 17.64
C ASN A 157 -9.59 10.29 16.93
N SER A 158 -8.43 10.71 17.43
CA SER A 158 -7.68 11.88 16.93
C SER A 158 -6.93 11.62 15.62
N LYS A 159 -6.77 10.34 15.23
CA LYS A 159 -5.99 9.90 14.05
C LYS A 159 -4.50 10.28 14.09
N ARG A 160 -3.99 10.58 15.27
CA ARG A 160 -2.59 10.87 15.52
C ARG A 160 -2.17 10.27 16.86
N VAL A 161 -0.87 10.21 17.09
CA VAL A 161 -0.27 9.93 18.40
C VAL A 161 1.08 10.63 18.46
N THR A 162 1.48 11.09 19.63
CA THR A 162 2.85 11.57 19.84
C THR A 162 3.65 10.47 20.52
N ILE A 163 4.75 10.06 19.88
CA ILE A 163 5.67 9.07 20.42
C ILE A 163 6.86 9.77 21.05
N TYR A 164 7.38 9.20 22.13
CA TYR A 164 8.50 9.74 22.90
C TYR A 164 9.52 8.66 23.21
N TYR A 165 10.79 9.06 23.22
CA TYR A 165 11.85 8.31 23.89
C TYR A 165 12.65 9.28 24.75
N ASN A 166 12.71 9.06 26.06
CA ASN A 166 13.23 10.06 26.98
C ASN A 166 13.87 9.48 28.23
N ALA A 167 14.80 10.25 28.77
CA ALA A 167 15.40 10.08 30.08
C ALA A 167 14.66 10.97 31.09
N MET A 168 14.58 10.54 32.36
CA MET A 168 13.85 11.27 33.40
C MET A 168 14.78 11.94 34.42
N SER A 169 16.04 11.54 34.46
CA SER A 169 17.02 11.98 35.45
C SER A 169 18.27 12.50 34.77
N GLU A 170 18.98 13.41 35.44
CA GLU A 170 20.25 14.01 34.97
C GLU A 170 21.39 12.99 34.75
N ASN A 171 21.26 11.77 35.27
CA ASN A 171 22.26 10.71 35.13
C ASN A 171 21.80 9.57 34.20
N ASP A 172 20.62 9.68 33.60
CA ASP A 172 20.14 8.69 32.65
C ASP A 172 20.85 8.92 31.31
N GLU A 173 21.33 7.85 30.69
CA GLU A 173 21.98 7.89 29.37
C GLU A 173 21.58 6.65 28.57
N GLY A 174 21.21 6.86 27.30
CA GLY A 174 20.84 5.77 26.43
C GLY A 174 20.85 6.13 24.96
N TYR A 175 20.83 5.07 24.15
CA TYR A 175 20.79 5.11 22.70
C TYR A 175 19.54 4.36 22.23
N ALA A 176 18.95 4.85 21.14
CA ALA A 176 17.87 4.17 20.47
C ALA A 176 17.97 4.27 18.95
N ASP A 177 17.37 3.29 18.30
CA ASP A 177 17.44 3.15 16.85
C ASP A 177 16.25 2.34 16.32
N ASP A 178 16.03 2.37 15.01
CA ASP A 178 15.02 1.60 14.29
C ASP A 178 13.62 1.68 14.93
N PHE A 179 13.12 2.91 15.11
CA PHE A 179 11.76 3.14 15.56
C PHE A 179 10.74 2.69 14.50
N GLU A 180 9.79 1.86 14.92
CA GLU A 180 8.75 1.30 14.08
C GLU A 180 7.38 1.39 14.77
N LEU A 181 6.34 1.74 14.00
CA LEU A 181 4.95 1.70 14.46
C LEU A 181 4.13 0.84 13.49
N VAL A 182 3.55 -0.25 13.99
CA VAL A 182 2.80 -1.23 13.18
C VAL A 182 1.40 -1.42 13.73
N GLU A 183 0.39 -1.45 12.86
CA GLU A 183 -0.97 -1.86 13.19
C GLU A 183 -0.99 -3.37 13.49
N THR A 184 -1.39 -3.78 14.70
CA THR A 184 -1.32 -5.20 15.12
C THR A 184 -2.48 -6.04 14.60
N ASN A 185 -3.59 -5.39 14.28
CA ASN A 185 -4.76 -5.98 13.65
C ASN A 185 -5.16 -5.12 12.45
N PRO A 186 -4.50 -5.24 11.28
CA PRO A 186 -4.96 -4.57 10.07
C PRO A 186 -6.37 -5.08 9.77
N VAL A 187 -7.39 -4.34 10.22
CA VAL A 187 -8.71 -4.46 9.60
C VAL A 187 -8.45 -3.97 8.19
N SER A 188 -8.49 -4.89 7.22
CA SER A 188 -8.48 -4.51 5.81
C SER A 188 -9.52 -3.42 5.68
N GLU A 189 -9.11 -2.20 5.32
CA GLU A 189 -10.11 -1.19 5.00
C GLU A 189 -11.08 -1.84 4.02
N PRO A 190 -12.41 -1.66 4.18
CA PRO A 190 -13.31 -2.04 3.12
C PRO A 190 -12.73 -1.38 1.88
N GLN A 191 -12.22 -2.22 0.96
CA GLN A 191 -11.65 -1.76 -0.30
C GLN A 191 -12.69 -0.78 -0.81
N ASN A 192 -12.32 0.49 -0.86
CA ASN A 192 -13.20 1.48 -1.43
C ASN A 192 -13.17 1.13 -2.90
N GLU A 193 -14.01 0.16 -3.30
CA GLU A 193 -14.08 -0.39 -4.65
C GLU A 193 -14.24 0.83 -5.52
N THR A 194 -13.15 1.21 -6.19
CA THR A 194 -13.17 2.40 -7.02
C THR A 194 -14.22 2.09 -8.07
N VAL A 195 -15.34 2.82 -8.03
CA VAL A 195 -16.47 2.61 -8.93
C VAL A 195 -16.00 3.04 -10.31
N MET A 196 -15.36 2.11 -11.02
CA MET A 196 -14.79 2.31 -12.35
C MET A 196 -15.86 2.17 -13.43
N PHE A 197 -16.86 1.33 -13.17
CA PHE A 197 -17.94 1.02 -14.09
C PHE A 197 -19.29 1.51 -13.57
N ASN A 198 -20.09 2.08 -14.46
CA ASN A 198 -21.53 2.05 -14.29
C ASN A 198 -22.00 0.63 -14.63
N GLU A 199 -22.33 -0.17 -13.60
CA GLU A 199 -22.60 -1.60 -13.78
C GLU A 199 -23.71 -1.84 -14.80
N LYS A 200 -23.48 -2.77 -15.71
CA LYS A 200 -24.41 -3.06 -16.80
C LYS A 200 -24.27 -4.50 -17.24
N LEU A 201 -25.40 -5.11 -17.59
CA LEU A 201 -25.49 -6.39 -18.27
C LEU A 201 -26.45 -6.26 -19.46
N TYR A 202 -26.03 -6.69 -20.64
CA TYR A 202 -26.90 -6.71 -21.81
C TYR A 202 -26.51 -7.82 -22.80
N PHE A 203 -27.48 -8.27 -23.58
CA PHE A 203 -27.24 -9.14 -24.72
C PHE A 203 -26.70 -8.31 -25.88
N SER A 204 -25.48 -8.58 -26.31
CA SER A 204 -24.85 -7.80 -27.39
C SER A 204 -25.27 -8.24 -28.78
N GLU A 205 -25.90 -9.43 -28.90
CA GLU A 205 -26.36 -10.01 -30.16
C GLU A 205 -27.67 -10.78 -29.92
N SER A 206 -28.48 -10.91 -30.97
CA SER A 206 -29.69 -11.75 -30.93
C SER A 206 -29.32 -13.20 -30.67
N ALA A 207 -30.13 -13.88 -29.86
CA ALA A 207 -29.92 -15.30 -29.59
C ALA A 207 -30.09 -16.13 -30.87
N ASN A 208 -29.22 -17.12 -31.05
CA ASN A 208 -29.24 -18.05 -32.17
C ASN A 208 -29.70 -19.42 -31.67
N VAL A 209 -30.84 -19.88 -32.18
CA VAL A 209 -31.37 -21.23 -31.92
C VAL A 209 -30.60 -22.22 -32.79
N LYS A 210 -29.90 -23.17 -32.16
CA LYS A 210 -29.26 -24.25 -32.91
C LYS A 210 -30.28 -25.36 -33.09
N THR A 211 -30.88 -25.47 -34.26
CA THR A 211 -31.91 -26.51 -34.53
C THR A 211 -31.37 -27.94 -34.50
N ALA A 212 -30.05 -28.12 -34.60
CA ALA A 212 -29.38 -29.43 -34.56
C ALA A 212 -29.13 -29.98 -33.13
N LEU A 213 -29.21 -29.14 -32.10
CA LEU A 213 -29.01 -29.50 -30.68
C LEU A 213 -29.93 -28.61 -29.85
N PRO A 214 -30.78 -29.10 -28.93
CA PRO A 214 -31.74 -28.28 -28.17
C PRO A 214 -31.01 -27.27 -27.27
N SER A 215 -30.53 -26.20 -27.87
CA SER A 215 -29.58 -25.28 -27.27
C SER A 215 -29.74 -23.88 -27.86
N LEU A 216 -29.63 -22.90 -26.98
CA LEU A 216 -29.70 -21.48 -27.32
C LEU A 216 -28.32 -20.86 -27.11
N ALA A 217 -27.75 -20.31 -28.18
CA ALA A 217 -26.51 -19.57 -28.11
C ALA A 217 -26.78 -18.07 -28.02
N PHE A 218 -26.19 -17.38 -27.07
CA PHE A 218 -26.33 -15.93 -26.92
C PHE A 218 -25.06 -15.31 -26.35
N LEU A 219 -24.89 -14.01 -26.56
CA LEU A 219 -23.68 -13.28 -26.20
C LEU A 219 -24.03 -12.20 -25.20
N ILE A 220 -23.45 -12.27 -24.00
CA ILE A 220 -23.62 -11.24 -22.98
C ILE A 220 -22.38 -10.36 -22.93
N THR A 221 -22.59 -9.07 -22.71
CA THR A 221 -21.55 -8.13 -22.29
C THR A 221 -21.90 -7.61 -20.90
N TYR A 222 -20.93 -7.63 -20.00
CA TYR A 222 -21.09 -7.13 -18.64
C TYR A 222 -19.97 -6.18 -18.25
N MET A 223 -20.31 -5.27 -17.34
CA MET A 223 -19.40 -4.40 -16.59
C MET A 223 -19.77 -4.49 -15.12
N ALA A 224 -18.83 -4.88 -14.26
CA ALA A 224 -19.06 -5.03 -12.83
C ALA A 224 -17.86 -4.49 -12.05
N ASN A 225 -18.10 -3.80 -10.94
CA ASN A 225 -17.03 -3.29 -10.07
C ASN A 225 -16.49 -4.36 -9.11
N ALA A 226 -17.26 -5.43 -8.90
CA ALA A 226 -16.87 -6.60 -8.13
C ALA A 226 -17.38 -7.88 -8.80
N ASN A 227 -16.94 -9.03 -8.29
CA ASN A 227 -17.43 -10.32 -8.76
C ASN A 227 -18.97 -10.39 -8.62
N ARG A 228 -19.65 -10.95 -9.63
CA ARG A 228 -21.11 -11.09 -9.67
C ARG A 228 -21.49 -12.49 -10.12
N GLU A 229 -22.51 -13.08 -9.49
CA GLU A 229 -23.17 -14.26 -10.04
C GLU A 229 -24.25 -13.80 -11.03
N ILE A 230 -24.06 -14.11 -12.31
CA ILE A 230 -25.06 -13.89 -13.35
C ILE A 230 -25.96 -15.13 -13.42
N ASN A 231 -27.24 -14.94 -13.11
CA ASN A 231 -28.26 -15.97 -13.21
C ASN A 231 -29.05 -15.77 -14.52
N LEU A 232 -28.84 -16.65 -15.49
CA LEU A 232 -29.49 -16.62 -16.80
C LEU A 232 -30.65 -17.60 -16.80
N GLN A 233 -31.86 -17.10 -17.02
CA GLN A 233 -33.09 -17.90 -17.04
C GLN A 233 -33.79 -17.72 -18.39
N LEU A 234 -34.25 -18.83 -18.97
CA LEU A 234 -35.03 -18.85 -20.20
C LEU A 234 -36.44 -19.35 -19.89
N TYR A 235 -37.43 -18.56 -20.29
CA TYR A 235 -38.84 -18.88 -20.17
C TYR A 235 -39.45 -19.08 -21.55
N ASN A 236 -40.40 -20.01 -21.67
CA ASN A 236 -41.22 -20.16 -22.88
C ASN A 236 -42.37 -19.11 -22.92
N SER A 237 -43.21 -19.17 -23.94
CA SER A 237 -44.37 -18.27 -24.10
C SER A 237 -45.38 -18.34 -22.94
N ASP A 238 -45.44 -19.48 -22.25
CA ASP A 238 -46.33 -19.72 -21.12
C ASP A 238 -45.69 -19.33 -19.78
N SER A 239 -44.54 -18.64 -19.82
CA SER A 239 -43.75 -18.26 -18.63
C SER A 239 -43.24 -19.46 -17.81
N VAL A 240 -43.10 -20.63 -18.43
CA VAL A 240 -42.47 -21.80 -17.82
C VAL A 240 -40.97 -21.74 -18.06
N LEU A 241 -40.18 -21.94 -16.99
CA LEU A 241 -38.72 -22.01 -17.06
C LEU A 241 -38.30 -23.26 -17.86
N VAL A 242 -37.54 -23.07 -18.94
CA VAL A 242 -37.08 -24.13 -19.86
C VAL A 242 -35.56 -24.22 -19.98
N GLY A 243 -34.84 -23.33 -19.29
CA GLY A 243 -33.39 -23.36 -19.19
C GLY A 243 -32.88 -22.41 -18.10
N ASN A 244 -31.84 -22.82 -17.38
CA ASN A 244 -31.19 -22.03 -16.34
C ASN A 244 -29.69 -22.27 -16.36
N GLN A 245 -28.91 -21.19 -16.25
CA GLN A 245 -27.46 -21.27 -16.18
C GLN A 245 -26.91 -20.18 -15.26
N LYS A 246 -26.00 -20.58 -14.37
CA LYS A 246 -25.24 -19.67 -13.52
C LYS A 246 -23.86 -19.42 -14.09
N TYR A 247 -23.35 -18.21 -13.91
CA TYR A 247 -21.99 -17.86 -14.25
C TYR A 247 -21.41 -16.87 -13.26
N LEU A 248 -20.23 -17.20 -12.72
CA LEU A 248 -19.43 -16.24 -11.96
C LEU A 248 -18.72 -15.30 -12.94
N ALA A 249 -19.22 -14.08 -13.03
CA ALA A 249 -18.56 -12.97 -13.69
C ALA A 249 -17.55 -12.35 -12.73
N LEU A 250 -16.28 -12.24 -13.16
CA LEU A 250 -15.25 -11.55 -12.39
C LEU A 250 -15.45 -10.04 -12.50
N ALA A 251 -14.92 -9.26 -11.56
CA ALA A 251 -14.88 -7.81 -11.67
C ALA A 251 -14.23 -7.38 -13.01
N GLY A 252 -14.75 -6.31 -13.62
CA GLY A 252 -14.23 -5.77 -14.88
C GLY A 252 -15.26 -5.73 -16.01
N PHE A 253 -14.74 -5.66 -17.24
CA PHE A 253 -15.51 -5.73 -18.48
C PHE A 253 -15.32 -7.11 -19.11
N GLY A 254 -16.42 -7.79 -19.42
CA GLY A 254 -16.38 -9.11 -20.06
C GLY A 254 -17.41 -9.26 -21.16
N LYS A 255 -17.01 -9.92 -22.25
CA LYS A 255 -17.89 -10.34 -23.34
C LYS A 255 -17.80 -11.86 -23.48
N LYS A 256 -18.91 -12.58 -23.27
CA LYS A 256 -18.89 -14.04 -23.20
C LYS A 256 -20.07 -14.68 -23.91
N GLN A 257 -19.76 -15.67 -24.75
CA GLN A 257 -20.76 -16.50 -25.42
C GLN A 257 -21.22 -17.62 -24.48
N PHE A 258 -22.52 -17.79 -24.39
CA PHE A 258 -23.19 -18.85 -23.65
C PHE A 258 -23.89 -19.78 -24.61
N ILE A 259 -23.89 -21.08 -24.27
CA ILE A 259 -24.67 -22.11 -24.93
C ILE A 259 -25.50 -22.75 -23.82
N MET A 260 -26.75 -22.33 -23.71
CA MET A 260 -27.70 -22.89 -22.75
C MET A 260 -28.31 -24.15 -23.35
N GLN A 261 -28.19 -25.28 -22.64
CA GLN A 261 -28.92 -26.50 -22.99
C GLN A 261 -30.38 -26.35 -22.55
N LEU A 262 -31.30 -26.86 -23.37
CA LEU A 262 -32.74 -26.72 -23.17
C LEU A 262 -33.33 -28.07 -22.78
N ASP A 263 -34.25 -28.07 -21.82
CA ASP A 263 -34.90 -29.29 -21.35
C ASP A 263 -35.96 -29.82 -22.35
N SER A 264 -36.27 -29.04 -23.39
CA SER A 264 -37.21 -29.40 -24.46
C SER A 264 -36.83 -28.75 -25.81
N LEU A 265 -37.23 -29.40 -26.91
CA LEU A 265 -37.13 -28.83 -28.25
C LEU A 265 -38.02 -27.58 -28.35
N LEU A 266 -37.42 -26.45 -28.70
CA LEU A 266 -38.18 -25.23 -29.01
C LEU A 266 -38.99 -25.48 -30.30
N SER A 267 -40.31 -25.38 -30.20
CA SER A 267 -41.17 -25.31 -31.38
C SER A 267 -40.86 -24.02 -32.15
N PRO A 268 -40.70 -24.04 -33.48
CA PRO A 268 -40.64 -22.82 -34.26
C PRO A 268 -41.93 -22.01 -34.05
N GLY A 269 -41.78 -20.73 -33.69
CA GLY A 269 -42.86 -19.75 -33.73
C GLY A 269 -43.07 -19.20 -35.12
#